data_AF-M5BNZ7-F1
#
_entry.id   AF-M5BNZ7-F1
#
_cell.length_a   1.000
_cell.length_b   1.000
_cell.length_c   1.000
_cell.angle_alpha   90.00
_cell.angle_beta   90.00
_cell.angle_gamma   90.00
#
_symmetry.space_group_name_H-M   'P 1'
#
loop_
_entity.id
_entity.type
_entity.pdbx_description
1 polymer ?
#
loop_
_entity_poly.entity_id
_entity_poly.type
_entity_poly.pdbx_seq_one_letter_code
_entity_poly.pdbx_strand_id
1 'polypeptide(L)'
;MDLGIPNGILDIVVVAARDIRKRSQDVAVHRNQCAQLAQRCAELVNSLREQEDALENAKLRDAVDELEGVLIKIRKKVIEWASLGRMKSFMRQEQIAEDIDTFNTLLDTHVTKFQILTSIELNRQQRKMDLYRQNDQEEVREMLRTIVQSVEDLSAAVGLRDDVPKLMQTIQEELKDEQPGTKTYQALRGGLDTLHVKTGILPPLTDLTGQVTKLGEHPVAEGGTADIYEGRWVGDVKVMLKAIRHVESGSAIRVRVYH
;
A
#
# COMPACT_ATOMS: atom_id res chain seq x y z
N MET A 1 -30.90 -35.74 16.51
CA MET A 1 -30.73 -34.41 15.91
C MET A 1 -29.47 -33.85 16.53
N ASP A 2 -28.42 -33.84 15.72
CA ASP A 2 -27.03 -33.71 16.14
C ASP A 2 -26.78 -32.32 16.75
N LEU A 3 -26.52 -32.27 18.06
CA LEU A 3 -26.04 -31.06 18.74
C LEU A 3 -24.54 -30.96 18.44
N GLY A 4 -24.23 -30.50 17.22
CA GLY A 4 -22.87 -30.30 16.76
C GLY A 4 -22.07 -29.49 17.77
N ILE A 5 -20.96 -30.06 18.22
CA ILE A 5 -19.96 -29.41 19.06
C ILE A 5 -19.48 -28.16 18.29
N PRO A 6 -19.55 -26.96 18.89
CA PRO A 6 -19.07 -25.75 18.24
C PRO A 6 -17.55 -25.81 18.13
N ASN A 7 -17.05 -25.94 16.90
CA ASN A 7 -15.61 -26.10 16.59
C ASN A 7 -15.00 -24.82 15.97
N GLY A 8 -15.78 -23.75 15.76
CA GLY A 8 -15.31 -22.47 15.25
C GLY A 8 -15.00 -21.47 16.36
N ILE A 9 -13.92 -20.69 16.20
CA ILE A 9 -13.49 -19.63 17.15
C ILE A 9 -14.64 -18.66 17.47
N LEU A 10 -15.57 -18.45 16.54
CA LEU A 10 -16.69 -17.51 16.68
C LEU A 10 -18.00 -18.14 17.17
N ASP A 11 -18.07 -19.45 17.39
CA ASP A 11 -19.35 -20.11 17.65
C ASP A 11 -20.01 -19.63 18.93
N ILE A 12 -19.23 -19.46 20.01
CA ILE A 12 -19.75 -19.05 21.32
C ILE A 12 -20.29 -17.61 21.24
N VAL A 13 -19.56 -16.70 20.59
CA VAL A 13 -20.00 -15.31 20.41
C VAL A 13 -21.23 -15.20 19.53
N VAL A 14 -21.34 -16.02 18.48
CA VAL A 14 -22.54 -16.10 17.61
C VAL A 14 -23.75 -16.60 18.38
N VAL A 15 -23.60 -17.66 19.17
CA VAL A 15 -24.68 -18.19 20.01
C VAL A 15 -25.10 -17.14 21.05
N ALA A 16 -24.15 -16.49 21.71
CA ALA A 16 -24.42 -15.46 22.70
C ALA A 16 -25.19 -14.27 22.10
N ALA A 17 -24.75 -13.73 20.97
CA ALA A 17 -25.43 -12.62 20.29
C ALA A 17 -26.85 -12.98 19.85
N ARG A 18 -27.06 -14.20 19.33
CA ARG A 18 -28.39 -14.69 18.96
C ARG A 18 -29.33 -14.78 20.16
N ASP A 19 -28.83 -15.29 21.28
CA ASP A 19 -29.60 -15.41 22.52
C ASP A 19 -29.93 -14.04 23.12
N ILE A 20 -28.97 -13.11 23.14
CA ILE A 20 -29.18 -11.71 23.56
C ILE A 20 -30.34 -11.11 22.75
N ARG A 21 -30.29 -11.22 21.42
CA ARG A 21 -31.33 -10.68 20.54
C ARG A 21 -32.70 -11.28 20.84
N LYS A 22 -32.79 -12.60 20.99
CA LYS A 22 -34.06 -13.27 21.31
C LYS A 22 -34.63 -12.78 22.65
N ARG A 23 -33.81 -12.72 23.70
CA ARG A 23 -34.24 -12.38 25.05
C ARG A 23 -34.51 -10.89 25.24
N SER A 24 -33.87 -10.02 24.47
CA SER A 24 -34.11 -8.57 24.52
C SER A 24 -35.56 -8.18 24.22
N GLN A 25 -36.27 -9.00 23.43
CA GLN A 25 -37.68 -8.78 23.08
C GLN A 25 -38.63 -8.95 24.27
N ASP A 26 -38.21 -9.71 25.28
CA ASP A 26 -39.00 -10.00 26.48
C ASP A 26 -38.80 -8.97 27.59
N VAL A 27 -37.89 -7.99 27.42
CA VAL A 27 -37.57 -6.99 28.44
C VAL A 27 -38.72 -5.97 28.58
N ALA A 28 -39.15 -5.71 29.82
CA ALA A 28 -40.34 -4.89 30.07
C ALA A 28 -40.09 -3.37 29.98
N VAL A 29 -38.90 -2.89 30.35
CA VAL A 29 -38.50 -1.48 30.41
C VAL A 29 -37.28 -1.21 29.51
N HIS A 30 -37.03 0.05 29.12
CA HIS A 30 -35.90 0.42 28.25
C HIS A 30 -35.77 -0.41 26.96
N ARG A 31 -36.92 -0.83 26.39
CA ARG A 31 -36.98 -1.75 25.24
C ARG A 31 -36.13 -1.31 24.06
N ASN A 32 -36.17 -0.02 23.72
CA ASN A 32 -35.42 0.52 22.60
C ASN A 32 -33.90 0.45 22.85
N GLN A 33 -33.44 0.80 24.05
CA GLN A 33 -32.02 0.73 24.41
C GLN A 33 -31.54 -0.73 24.45
N CYS A 34 -32.35 -1.64 24.97
CA CYS A 34 -32.03 -3.07 24.99
C CYS A 34 -31.99 -3.67 23.57
N ALA A 35 -32.92 -3.28 22.70
CA ALA A 35 -32.93 -3.69 21.29
C ALA A 35 -31.71 -3.17 20.53
N GLN A 36 -31.31 -1.91 20.77
CA GLN A 36 -30.08 -1.34 20.20
C GLN A 36 -28.83 -2.09 20.68
N LEU A 37 -28.71 -2.37 21.99
CA LEU A 37 -27.61 -3.16 22.53
C LEU A 37 -27.52 -4.54 21.85
N ALA A 38 -28.65 -5.23 21.70
CA ALA A 38 -28.71 -6.52 21.04
C ALA A 38 -28.32 -6.45 19.55
N GLN A 39 -28.75 -5.40 18.86
CA GLN A 39 -28.40 -5.16 17.47
C GLN A 39 -26.88 -4.93 17.32
N ARG A 40 -26.28 -4.11 18.18
CA ARG A 40 -24.83 -3.87 18.19
C ARG A 40 -24.03 -5.14 18.44
N CYS A 41 -24.49 -6.01 19.36
CA CYS A 41 -23.86 -7.31 19.57
C CYS A 41 -23.89 -8.17 18.30
N ALA A 42 -25.02 -8.19 17.58
CA ALA A 42 -25.16 -8.96 16.36
C ALA A 42 -24.29 -8.40 15.21
N GLU A 43 -24.26 -7.09 15.03
CA GLU A 43 -23.43 -6.42 14.01
C GLU A 43 -21.94 -6.68 14.22
N LEU A 44 -21.47 -6.55 15.46
CA LEU A 44 -20.06 -6.82 15.78
C LEU A 44 -19.68 -8.27 15.47
N VAL A 45 -20.51 -9.24 15.89
CA VAL A 45 -20.23 -10.65 15.65
C VAL A 45 -20.34 -11.02 14.16
N ASN A 46 -21.30 -10.44 13.42
CA ASN A 46 -21.40 -10.65 11.98
C ASN A 46 -20.16 -10.10 11.25
N SER A 47 -19.68 -8.93 11.65
CA SER A 47 -18.47 -8.33 11.07
C SER A 47 -17.23 -9.20 11.30
N LEU A 48 -17.10 -9.81 12.49
CA LEU A 48 -16.02 -10.76 12.78
C LEU A 48 -16.14 -12.04 11.95
N ARG A 49 -17.37 -12.52 11.73
CA ARG A 49 -17.64 -13.71 10.91
C ARG A 49 -17.30 -13.51 9.44
N GLU A 50 -17.52 -12.31 8.91
CA GLU A 50 -17.11 -11.94 7.54
C GLU A 50 -15.57 -11.89 7.39
N GLN A 51 -14.84 -11.84 8.50
CA GLN A 51 -13.37 -11.73 8.55
C GLN A 51 -12.73 -12.95 9.25
N GLU A 52 -13.38 -14.12 9.20
CA GLU A 52 -12.93 -15.32 9.93
C GLU A 52 -11.50 -15.74 9.57
N ASP A 53 -11.10 -15.61 8.30
CA ASP A 53 -9.75 -15.90 7.83
C ASP A 53 -8.68 -14.99 8.47
N ALA A 54 -9.05 -13.76 8.84
CA ALA A 54 -8.14 -12.82 9.51
C ALA A 54 -7.89 -13.20 10.98
N LEU A 55 -8.71 -14.07 11.57
CA LEU A 55 -8.61 -14.52 12.96
C LEU A 55 -7.51 -15.57 13.17
N GLU A 56 -6.65 -15.83 12.19
CA GLU A 56 -5.40 -16.58 12.39
C GLU A 56 -4.40 -15.83 13.30
N ASN A 57 -4.53 -14.50 13.42
CA ASN A 57 -3.67 -13.69 14.26
C ASN A 57 -3.98 -13.91 15.76
N ALA A 58 -2.99 -14.35 16.54
CA ALA A 58 -3.13 -14.57 17.98
C ALA A 58 -3.72 -13.37 18.74
N LYS A 59 -3.32 -12.14 18.39
CA LYS A 59 -3.85 -10.93 19.06
C LYS A 59 -5.32 -10.67 18.73
N LEU A 60 -5.77 -11.04 17.53
CA LEU A 60 -7.19 -10.95 17.16
C LEU A 60 -8.00 -12.05 17.86
N ARG A 61 -7.44 -13.25 18.03
CA ARG A 61 -8.07 -14.32 18.85
C ARG A 61 -8.24 -13.87 20.30
N ASP A 62 -7.20 -13.34 20.92
CA ASP A 62 -7.29 -12.82 22.30
C ASP A 62 -8.38 -11.74 22.44
N ALA A 63 -8.52 -10.88 21.43
CA ALA A 63 -9.58 -9.86 21.41
C ALA A 63 -10.99 -10.45 21.24
N VAL A 64 -11.13 -11.57 20.51
CA VAL A 64 -12.39 -12.33 20.39
C VAL A 64 -12.74 -13.00 21.71
N ASP A 65 -11.76 -13.61 22.40
CA ASP A 65 -11.98 -14.26 23.71
C ASP A 65 -12.43 -13.25 24.77
N GLU A 66 -11.84 -12.05 24.78
CA GLU A 66 -12.31 -10.99 25.68
C GLU A 66 -13.72 -10.50 25.32
N LEU A 67 -14.04 -10.38 24.03
CA LEU A 67 -15.39 -10.03 23.56
C LEU A 67 -16.41 -11.11 23.96
N GLU A 68 -16.04 -12.39 23.90
CA GLU A 68 -16.85 -13.50 24.38
C GLU A 68 -17.22 -13.30 25.86
N GLY A 69 -16.24 -12.96 26.69
CA GLY A 69 -16.47 -12.62 28.09
C GLY A 69 -17.49 -11.49 28.27
N VAL A 70 -17.46 -10.46 27.43
CA VAL A 70 -18.42 -9.35 27.46
C VAL A 70 -19.82 -9.81 27.00
N LEU A 71 -19.92 -10.54 25.89
CA LEU A 71 -21.20 -11.03 25.38
C LEU A 71 -21.87 -12.02 26.34
N ILE A 72 -21.11 -12.87 27.03
CA ILE A 72 -21.64 -13.76 28.07
C ILE A 72 -22.22 -12.95 29.24
N LYS A 73 -21.54 -11.87 29.67
CA LYS A 73 -22.05 -10.97 30.73
C LYS A 73 -23.34 -10.28 30.30
N ILE A 74 -23.39 -9.75 29.08
CA ILE A 74 -24.59 -9.12 28.51
C ILE A 74 -25.74 -10.13 28.46
N ARG A 75 -25.50 -11.32 27.92
CA ARG A 75 -26.50 -12.40 27.84
C ARG A 75 -27.09 -12.72 29.20
N LYS A 76 -26.25 -12.86 30.24
CA LYS A 76 -26.71 -13.12 31.61
C LYS A 76 -27.64 -12.03 32.12
N LYS A 77 -27.28 -10.75 31.92
CA LYS A 77 -28.10 -9.60 32.35
C LYS A 77 -29.40 -9.49 31.57
N VAL A 78 -29.38 -9.67 30.25
CA VAL A 78 -30.61 -9.63 29.43
C VAL A 78 -31.57 -10.76 29.81
N ILE A 79 -31.07 -11.95 30.14
CA ILE A 79 -31.89 -13.05 30.68
C ILE A 79 -32.51 -12.64 32.03
N GLU A 80 -31.73 -12.04 32.93
CA GLU A 80 -32.25 -11.53 34.20
C GLU A 80 -33.37 -10.52 33.96
N TRP A 81 -33.15 -9.50 33.14
CA TRP A 81 -34.13 -8.44 32.86
C TRP A 81 -35.40 -8.98 32.21
N ALA A 82 -35.28 -9.91 31.26
CA ALA A 82 -36.42 -10.58 30.62
C ALA A 82 -37.26 -11.40 31.62
N SER A 83 -36.63 -11.93 32.67
CA SER A 83 -37.32 -12.70 33.71
C SER A 83 -38.03 -11.83 34.76
N LEU A 84 -37.76 -10.52 34.78
CA LEU A 84 -38.36 -9.61 35.76
C LEU A 84 -39.83 -9.33 35.41
N GLY A 85 -40.71 -9.52 36.40
CA GLY A 85 -42.08 -9.01 36.31
C GLY A 85 -42.10 -7.47 36.18
N ARG A 86 -43.23 -6.91 35.70
CA ARG A 86 -43.37 -5.48 35.40
C ARG A 86 -43.00 -4.56 36.58
N MET A 87 -43.46 -4.89 37.79
CA MET A 87 -43.19 -4.09 38.99
C MET A 87 -41.70 -4.08 39.37
N LYS A 88 -41.03 -5.25 39.33
CA LYS A 88 -39.58 -5.33 39.60
C LYS A 88 -38.76 -4.63 38.51
N SER A 89 -39.20 -4.74 37.26
CA SER A 89 -38.57 -4.05 36.13
C SER A 89 -38.64 -2.53 36.30
N PHE A 90 -39.79 -2.00 36.72
CA PHE A 90 -39.96 -0.58 37.00
C PHE A 90 -39.07 -0.11 38.17
N MET A 91 -39.03 -0.85 39.28
CA MET A 91 -38.18 -0.51 40.43
C MET A 91 -36.67 -0.52 40.11
N ARG A 92 -36.24 -1.31 39.12
CA ARG A 92 -34.83 -1.44 38.71
C ARG A 92 -34.51 -0.67 37.42
N GLN A 93 -35.41 0.19 36.94
CA GLN A 93 -35.26 0.81 35.63
C GLN A 93 -33.94 1.59 35.48
N GLU A 94 -33.54 2.34 36.51
CA GLU A 94 -32.31 3.15 36.49
C GLU A 94 -31.07 2.25 36.42
N GLN A 95 -31.02 1.19 37.22
CA GLN A 95 -29.92 0.21 37.17
C GLN A 95 -29.85 -0.49 35.81
N ILE A 96 -31.01 -0.81 35.20
CA ILE A 96 -31.03 -1.45 33.87
C ILE A 96 -30.48 -0.47 32.82
N ALA A 97 -30.84 0.80 32.88
CA ALA A 97 -30.31 1.82 31.98
C ALA A 97 -28.79 1.98 32.14
N GLU A 98 -28.30 2.10 33.38
CA GLU A 98 -26.86 2.21 33.67
C GLU A 98 -26.07 0.98 33.21
N ASP A 99 -26.61 -0.23 33.43
CA ASP A 99 -26.00 -1.47 32.96
C ASP A 99 -25.94 -1.48 31.41
N ILE A 100 -26.99 -1.02 30.71
CA ILE A 100 -26.99 -0.94 29.25
C ILE A 100 -25.92 0.04 28.74
N ASP A 101 -25.81 1.22 29.36
CA ASP A 101 -24.80 2.22 28.97
C ASP A 101 -23.37 1.72 29.22
N THR A 102 -23.17 1.00 30.33
CA THR A 102 -21.92 0.32 30.64
C THR A 102 -21.58 -0.71 29.56
N PHE A 103 -22.54 -1.54 29.15
CA PHE A 103 -22.31 -2.53 28.11
C PHE A 103 -22.05 -1.92 26.74
N ASN A 104 -22.74 -0.84 26.40
CA ASN A 104 -22.48 -0.08 25.17
C ASN A 104 -21.02 0.43 25.15
N THR A 105 -20.54 1.01 26.26
CA THR A 105 -19.17 1.51 26.38
C THR A 105 -18.13 0.38 26.27
N LEU A 106 -18.43 -0.79 26.86
CA LEU A 106 -17.56 -1.97 26.73
C LEU A 106 -17.50 -2.47 25.28
N LEU A 107 -18.63 -2.51 24.57
CA LEU A 107 -18.65 -2.87 23.16
C LEU A 107 -17.85 -1.88 22.30
N ASP A 108 -17.96 -0.57 22.56
CA ASP A 108 -17.15 0.46 21.87
C ASP A 108 -15.65 0.27 22.10
N THR A 109 -15.26 -0.13 23.31
CA THR A 109 -13.87 -0.46 23.64
C THR A 109 -13.37 -1.63 22.79
N HIS A 110 -14.17 -2.69 22.64
CA HIS A 110 -13.81 -3.84 21.80
C HIS A 110 -13.76 -3.48 20.31
N VAL A 111 -14.72 -2.71 19.80
CA VAL A 111 -14.69 -2.20 18.42
C VAL A 111 -13.39 -1.45 18.14
N THR A 112 -13.03 -0.53 19.03
CA THR A 112 -11.78 0.26 18.92
C THR A 112 -10.55 -0.65 18.96
N LYS A 113 -10.52 -1.65 19.85
CA LYS A 113 -9.42 -2.62 19.94
C LYS A 113 -9.24 -3.39 18.62
N PHE A 114 -10.33 -3.90 18.03
CA PHE A 114 -10.27 -4.61 16.75
C PHE A 114 -9.79 -3.70 15.61
N GLN A 115 -10.25 -2.46 15.55
CA GLN A 115 -9.81 -1.48 14.55
C GLN A 115 -8.31 -1.20 14.66
N ILE A 116 -7.78 -1.01 15.87
CA ILE A 116 -6.35 -0.79 16.11
C ILE A 116 -5.54 -2.03 15.69
N LEU A 117 -5.94 -3.23 16.13
CA LEU A 117 -5.22 -4.46 15.80
C LEU A 117 -5.18 -4.71 14.28
N THR A 118 -6.30 -4.51 13.59
CA THR A 118 -6.39 -4.64 12.13
C THR A 118 -5.50 -3.61 11.44
N SER A 119 -5.51 -2.35 11.91
CA SER A 119 -4.66 -1.28 11.36
C SER A 119 -3.17 -1.57 11.54
N ILE A 120 -2.76 -2.12 12.68
CA ILE A 120 -1.37 -2.52 12.93
C ILE A 120 -0.96 -3.64 11.98
N GLU A 121 -1.82 -4.65 11.79
CA GLU A 121 -1.52 -5.77 10.89
C GLU A 121 -1.43 -5.31 9.43
N LEU A 122 -2.36 -4.47 8.97
CA LEU A 122 -2.32 -3.87 7.64
C LEU A 122 -1.02 -3.08 7.42
N ASN A 123 -0.63 -2.25 8.37
CA ASN A 123 0.63 -1.50 8.30
C ASN A 123 1.85 -2.43 8.26
N ARG A 124 1.82 -3.55 9.00
CA ARG A 124 2.90 -4.56 8.98
C ARG A 124 3.01 -5.22 7.62
N GLN A 125 1.88 -5.61 7.02
CA GLN A 125 1.85 -6.21 5.68
C GLN A 125 2.31 -5.22 4.61
N GLN A 126 1.87 -3.96 4.72
CA GLN A 126 2.30 -2.89 3.81
C GLN A 126 3.82 -2.71 3.84
N ARG A 127 4.42 -2.59 5.03
CA ARG A 127 5.89 -2.50 5.17
C ARG A 127 6.62 -3.68 4.58
N LYS A 128 6.09 -4.90 4.77
CA LYS A 128 6.67 -6.11 4.21
C LYS A 128 6.63 -6.10 2.68
N MET A 129 5.50 -5.69 2.10
CA MET A 129 5.35 -5.53 0.66
C MET A 129 6.27 -4.45 0.10
N ASP A 130 6.42 -3.32 0.79
CA ASP A 130 7.33 -2.26 0.38
C ASP A 130 8.79 -2.73 0.40
N LEU A 131 9.18 -3.53 1.40
CA LEU A 131 10.51 -4.13 1.45
C LEU A 131 10.74 -5.11 0.29
N TYR A 132 9.77 -5.97 -0.03
CA TYR A 132 9.89 -6.87 -1.18
C TYR A 132 10.00 -6.09 -2.49
N ARG A 133 9.19 -5.04 -2.68
CA ARG A 133 9.28 -4.17 -3.86
C ARG A 133 10.66 -3.53 -3.99
N GLN A 134 11.24 -3.06 -2.90
CA GLN A 134 12.59 -2.50 -2.90
C GLN A 134 13.64 -3.55 -3.25
N ASN A 135 13.52 -4.76 -2.70
CA ASN A 135 14.45 -5.85 -3.00
C ASN A 135 14.35 -6.28 -4.47
N ASP A 136 13.14 -6.43 -5.00
CA ASP A 136 12.89 -6.77 -6.40
C ASP A 136 13.44 -5.67 -7.34
N GLN A 137 13.27 -4.40 -6.97
CA GLN A 137 13.86 -3.28 -7.71
C GLN A 137 15.39 -3.34 -7.73
N GLU A 138 16.04 -3.62 -6.60
CA GLU A 138 17.49 -3.78 -6.55
C GLU A 138 17.98 -5.01 -7.32
N GLU A 139 17.24 -6.13 -7.31
CA GLU A 139 17.57 -7.31 -8.12
C GLU A 139 17.56 -6.98 -9.62
N VAL A 140 16.53 -6.27 -10.08
CA VAL A 140 16.42 -5.81 -11.48
C VAL A 140 17.57 -4.85 -11.82
N ARG A 141 17.92 -3.92 -10.91
CA ARG A 141 19.07 -3.02 -11.10
C ARG A 141 20.39 -3.76 -11.21
N GLU A 142 20.59 -4.77 -10.37
CA GLU A 142 21.82 -5.56 -10.40
C GLU A 142 21.92 -6.40 -11.68
N MET A 143 20.79 -6.95 -12.15
CA MET A 143 20.72 -7.60 -13.45
C MET A 143 21.08 -6.65 -14.59
N LEU A 144 20.56 -5.42 -14.57
CA LEU A 144 20.90 -4.40 -15.57
C LEU A 144 22.40 -4.06 -15.53
N ARG A 145 22.98 -3.88 -14.35
CA ARG A 145 24.43 -3.63 -14.20
C ARG A 145 25.25 -4.77 -14.77
N THR A 146 24.84 -6.01 -14.52
CA THR A 146 25.49 -7.21 -15.06
C THR A 146 25.46 -7.23 -16.58
N ILE A 147 24.29 -7.00 -17.18
CA ILE A 147 24.11 -6.94 -18.64
C ILE A 147 25.00 -5.85 -19.24
N VAL A 148 25.00 -4.65 -18.65
CA VAL A 148 25.75 -3.51 -19.18
C VAL A 148 27.27 -3.69 -19.08
N GLN A 149 27.75 -4.44 -18.08
CA GLN A 149 29.17 -4.76 -17.95
C GLN A 149 29.62 -5.89 -18.88
N SER A 150 28.69 -6.65 -19.43
CA SER A 150 28.95 -7.80 -20.29
C SER A 150 28.73 -7.46 -21.77
N VAL A 151 29.82 -7.39 -22.53
CA VAL A 151 29.77 -7.14 -23.98
C VAL A 151 29.04 -8.27 -24.73
N GLU A 152 29.09 -9.49 -24.20
CA GLU A 152 28.41 -10.66 -24.76
C GLU A 152 26.89 -10.54 -24.58
N ASP A 153 26.43 -10.15 -23.38
CA ASP A 153 25.00 -9.94 -23.10
C ASP A 153 24.43 -8.75 -23.88
N LEU A 154 25.20 -7.65 -23.98
CA LEU A 154 24.84 -6.51 -24.85
C LEU A 154 24.75 -6.94 -26.33
N SER A 155 25.62 -7.85 -26.78
CA SER A 155 25.60 -8.33 -28.17
C SER A 155 24.46 -9.31 -28.43
N ALA A 156 24.08 -10.12 -27.44
CA ALA A 156 22.88 -10.96 -27.48
C ALA A 156 21.61 -10.10 -27.55
N ALA A 157 21.55 -8.99 -26.80
CA ALA A 157 20.46 -8.02 -26.88
C ALA A 157 20.35 -7.33 -28.25
N VAL A 158 21.46 -7.08 -28.94
CA VAL A 158 21.47 -6.57 -30.33
C VAL A 158 20.83 -7.55 -31.32
N GLY A 159 20.89 -8.86 -31.04
CA GLY A 159 20.19 -9.90 -31.79
C GLY A 159 18.66 -9.81 -31.68
N LEU A 160 18.15 -9.17 -30.62
CA LEU A 160 16.74 -8.89 -30.35
C LEU A 160 16.42 -7.43 -30.68
N ARG A 161 16.59 -7.06 -31.95
CA ARG A 161 16.55 -5.67 -32.46
C ARG A 161 15.33 -4.85 -31.98
N ASP A 162 14.19 -5.51 -31.74
CA ASP A 162 12.95 -4.86 -31.29
C ASP A 162 12.95 -4.48 -29.79
N ASP A 163 13.82 -5.08 -28.97
CA ASP A 163 13.90 -4.84 -27.52
C ASP A 163 15.04 -3.90 -27.12
N VAL A 164 15.96 -3.58 -28.05
CA VAL A 164 17.04 -2.61 -27.83
C VAL A 164 16.53 -1.23 -27.37
N PRO A 165 15.47 -0.62 -27.97
CA PRO A 165 14.97 0.66 -27.50
C PRO A 165 14.47 0.62 -26.05
N LYS A 166 13.83 -0.48 -25.64
CA LYS A 166 13.35 -0.65 -24.25
C LYS A 166 14.52 -0.78 -23.28
N LEU A 167 15.54 -1.56 -23.63
CA LEU A 167 16.75 -1.67 -22.82
C LEU A 167 17.47 -0.32 -22.68
N MET A 168 17.59 0.44 -23.79
CA MET A 168 18.16 1.79 -23.76
C MET A 168 17.34 2.73 -22.87
N GLN A 169 16.01 2.64 -22.90
CA GLN A 169 15.13 3.40 -22.00
C GLN A 169 15.41 3.09 -20.53
N THR A 170 15.48 1.80 -20.17
CA THR A 170 15.74 1.37 -18.78
C THR A 170 17.11 1.87 -18.29
N ILE A 171 18.15 1.81 -19.14
CA ILE A 171 19.46 2.37 -18.82
C ILE A 171 19.38 3.89 -18.60
N GLN A 172 18.61 4.60 -19.44
CA GLN A 172 18.44 6.04 -19.30
C GLN A 172 17.68 6.45 -18.06
N GLU A 173 16.69 5.68 -17.62
CA GLU A 173 15.94 5.92 -16.38
C GLU A 173 16.84 5.73 -15.16
N GLU A 174 17.61 4.64 -15.10
CA GLU A 174 18.58 4.39 -14.02
C GLU A 174 19.70 5.45 -13.98
N LEU A 175 20.14 5.96 -15.14
CA LEU A 175 21.12 7.05 -15.21
C LEU A 175 20.63 8.37 -14.58
N LYS A 176 19.32 8.61 -14.47
CA LYS A 176 18.78 9.84 -13.86
C LYS A 176 18.91 9.82 -12.34
N ASP A 177 18.78 8.64 -11.74
CA ASP A 177 18.80 8.46 -10.29
C ASP A 177 20.22 8.22 -9.75
N GLU A 178 21.17 7.87 -10.62
CA GLU A 178 22.57 7.60 -10.26
C GLU A 178 23.44 8.88 -10.23
N GLN A 179 24.32 8.98 -9.22
CA GLN A 179 25.18 10.16 -9.08
C GLN A 179 26.25 10.22 -10.18
N PRO A 180 26.49 11.39 -10.81
CA PRO A 180 27.53 11.55 -11.80
C PRO A 180 28.93 11.18 -11.24
N GLY A 181 29.65 10.34 -11.97
CA GLY A 181 31.03 9.97 -11.66
C GLY A 181 31.22 8.68 -10.85
N THR A 182 30.14 8.02 -10.42
CA THR A 182 30.23 6.67 -9.83
C THR A 182 30.64 5.64 -10.87
N LYS A 183 31.18 4.49 -10.43
CA LYS A 183 31.49 3.36 -11.33
C LYS A 183 30.24 2.86 -12.04
N THR A 184 29.11 2.84 -11.34
CA THR A 184 27.79 2.48 -11.87
C THR A 184 27.37 3.43 -12.99
N TYR A 185 27.49 4.75 -12.76
CA TYR A 185 27.21 5.77 -13.76
C TYR A 185 28.03 5.58 -15.03
N GLN A 186 29.34 5.31 -14.88
CA GLN A 186 30.23 5.08 -16.02
C GLN A 186 29.89 3.79 -16.78
N ALA A 187 29.55 2.71 -16.08
CA ALA A 187 29.13 1.46 -16.68
C ALA A 187 27.85 1.65 -17.49
N LEU A 188 26.78 2.19 -16.87
CA LEU A 188 25.50 2.49 -17.53
C LEU A 188 25.69 3.35 -18.79
N ARG A 189 26.51 4.41 -18.67
CA ARG A 189 26.87 5.26 -19.80
C ARG A 189 27.59 4.50 -20.92
N GLY A 190 28.55 3.65 -20.59
CA GLY A 190 29.29 2.85 -21.56
C GLY A 190 28.43 1.80 -22.26
N GLY A 191 27.48 1.18 -21.56
CA GLY A 191 26.49 0.28 -22.16
C GLY A 191 25.60 0.99 -23.17
N LEU A 192 25.11 2.19 -22.83
CA LEU A 192 24.28 2.98 -23.72
C LEU A 192 25.03 3.39 -25.00
N ASP A 193 26.32 3.77 -24.88
CA ASP A 193 27.20 4.04 -26.02
C ASP A 193 27.35 2.80 -26.91
N THR A 194 27.64 1.65 -26.29
CA THR A 194 27.85 0.39 -26.99
C THR A 194 26.62 -0.03 -27.78
N LEU A 195 25.42 0.08 -27.18
CA LEU A 195 24.16 -0.21 -27.87
C LEU A 195 23.93 0.74 -29.04
N HIS A 196 24.20 2.04 -28.86
CA HIS A 196 24.06 3.02 -29.94
C HIS A 196 25.02 2.74 -31.10
N VAL A 197 26.32 2.56 -30.82
CA VAL A 197 27.35 2.30 -31.84
C VAL A 197 27.06 1.00 -32.61
N LYS A 198 26.60 -0.05 -31.94
CA LYS A 198 26.33 -1.34 -32.58
C LYS A 198 25.02 -1.37 -33.39
N THR A 199 24.01 -0.62 -32.99
CA THR A 199 22.66 -0.71 -33.61
C THR A 199 22.29 0.48 -34.47
N GLY A 200 22.96 1.61 -34.29
CA GLY A 200 22.57 2.91 -34.86
C GLY A 200 21.26 3.46 -34.28
N ILE A 201 20.64 2.79 -33.31
CA ILE A 201 19.39 3.21 -32.68
C ILE A 201 19.71 4.29 -31.65
N LEU A 202 18.94 5.36 -31.67
CA LEU A 202 19.01 6.42 -30.66
C LEU A 202 18.16 6.03 -29.44
N PRO A 203 18.59 6.41 -28.22
CA PRO A 203 17.77 6.20 -27.04
C PRO A 203 16.42 6.91 -27.17
N PRO A 204 15.34 6.32 -26.63
CA PRO A 204 13.99 6.85 -26.81
C PRO A 204 13.67 8.06 -25.93
N LEU A 205 14.35 8.26 -24.79
CA LEU A 205 14.06 9.40 -23.92
C LEU A 205 14.72 10.69 -24.44
N THR A 206 13.90 11.73 -24.63
CA THR A 206 14.35 13.05 -25.10
C THR A 206 14.96 13.92 -24.00
N ASP A 207 14.76 13.55 -22.74
CA ASP A 207 15.39 14.22 -21.61
C ASP A 207 16.72 13.54 -21.30
N LEU A 208 17.80 14.17 -21.77
CA LEU A 208 19.18 13.71 -21.65
C LEU A 208 19.94 14.47 -20.55
N THR A 209 19.23 15.04 -19.57
CA THR A 209 19.84 15.75 -18.44
C THR A 209 20.86 14.85 -17.74
N GLY A 210 22.06 15.38 -17.45
CA GLY A 210 23.18 14.62 -16.90
C GLY A 210 23.98 13.80 -17.94
N GLN A 211 23.36 13.39 -19.05
CA GLN A 211 23.98 12.53 -20.08
C GLN A 211 24.71 13.30 -21.19
N VAL A 212 24.60 14.64 -21.20
CA VAL A 212 25.17 15.52 -22.23
C VAL A 212 26.08 16.57 -21.63
N THR A 213 27.25 16.76 -22.25
CA THR A 213 28.18 17.84 -21.91
C THR A 213 28.02 18.97 -22.92
N LYS A 214 27.74 20.20 -22.45
CA LYS A 214 27.76 21.42 -23.26
C LYS A 214 29.21 21.71 -23.68
N LEU A 215 29.47 21.90 -24.98
CA LEU A 215 30.84 22.03 -25.52
C LEU A 215 31.35 23.47 -25.61
N GLY A 216 30.47 24.47 -25.45
CA GLY A 216 30.87 25.87 -25.50
C GLY A 216 29.83 26.77 -24.87
N GLU A 217 30.27 27.87 -24.25
CA GLU A 217 29.39 28.81 -23.56
C GLU A 217 28.54 29.67 -24.50
N HIS A 218 28.91 29.73 -25.78
CA HIS A 218 28.19 30.49 -26.78
C HIS A 218 27.25 29.59 -27.59
N PRO A 219 26.00 30.02 -27.82
CA PRO A 219 25.07 29.29 -28.66
C PRO A 219 25.54 29.29 -30.12
N VAL A 220 25.33 28.17 -30.79
CA VAL A 220 25.58 28.00 -32.23
C VAL A 220 24.46 28.67 -33.05
N ALA A 221 23.27 28.77 -32.47
CA ALA A 221 22.16 29.54 -33.02
C ALA A 221 21.37 30.21 -31.90
N GLU A 222 21.16 31.52 -32.02
CA GLU A 222 20.32 32.30 -31.12
C GLU A 222 18.94 32.50 -31.75
N GLY A 223 17.90 32.10 -31.02
CA GLY A 223 16.51 32.31 -31.41
C GLY A 223 15.78 33.24 -30.45
N GLY A 224 14.65 33.78 -30.89
CA GLY A 224 13.85 34.69 -30.05
C GLY A 224 13.31 34.05 -28.76
N THR A 225 13.12 32.73 -28.75
CA THR A 225 12.54 31.98 -27.62
C THR A 225 13.46 30.91 -27.03
N ALA A 226 14.51 30.51 -27.76
CA ALA A 226 15.43 29.47 -27.33
C ALA A 226 16.79 29.63 -28.00
N ASP A 227 17.83 29.22 -27.28
CA ASP A 227 19.19 29.14 -27.77
C ASP A 227 19.58 27.70 -28.02
N ILE A 228 20.32 27.47 -29.11
CA ILE A 228 20.84 26.16 -29.47
C ILE A 228 22.33 26.13 -29.16
N TYR A 229 22.73 25.24 -28.27
CA TYR A 229 24.13 25.00 -27.94
C TYR A 229 24.61 23.69 -28.53
N GLU A 230 25.89 23.62 -28.84
CA GLU A 230 26.53 22.37 -29.19
C GLU A 230 26.78 21.55 -27.92
N GLY A 231 26.40 20.28 -27.95
CA GLY A 231 26.66 19.32 -26.89
C GLY A 231 27.27 18.05 -27.42
N ARG A 232 27.78 17.24 -26.49
CA ARG A 232 28.26 15.89 -26.75
C ARG A 232 27.50 14.93 -25.85
N TRP A 233 26.75 14.03 -26.47
CA TRP A 233 26.05 12.97 -25.76
C TRP A 233 26.94 11.73 -25.73
N VAL A 234 26.97 11.04 -24.58
CA VAL A 234 27.57 9.70 -24.35
C VAL A 234 28.65 9.32 -25.38
N GLY A 235 29.92 9.64 -25.10
CA GLY A 235 31.01 9.46 -26.07
C GLY A 235 31.21 10.70 -26.93
N ASP A 236 31.35 10.55 -28.25
CA ASP A 236 31.67 11.58 -29.26
C ASP A 236 30.46 12.02 -30.11
N VAL A 237 29.23 11.61 -29.77
CA VAL A 237 28.05 11.95 -30.56
C VAL A 237 27.70 13.43 -30.39
N LYS A 238 27.85 14.21 -31.45
CA LYS A 238 27.48 15.63 -31.48
C LYS A 238 25.95 15.76 -31.44
N VAL A 239 25.45 16.52 -30.47
CA VAL A 239 24.01 16.77 -30.27
C VAL A 239 23.74 18.27 -30.14
N MET A 240 22.49 18.67 -30.39
CA MET A 240 22.04 20.04 -30.23
C MET A 240 21.21 20.18 -28.95
N LEU A 241 21.65 21.08 -28.07
CA LEU A 241 21.01 21.38 -26.80
C LEU A 241 20.12 22.60 -26.96
N LYS A 242 18.81 22.44 -26.83
CA LYS A 242 17.88 23.57 -26.85
C LYS A 242 17.63 24.07 -25.43
N ALA A 243 18.15 25.26 -25.13
CA ALA A 243 17.89 25.98 -23.89
C ALA A 243 16.76 26.99 -24.11
N ILE A 244 15.66 26.87 -23.37
CA ILE A 244 14.53 27.79 -23.48
C ILE A 244 14.81 29.02 -22.61
N ARG A 245 14.74 30.22 -23.19
CA ARG A 245 14.93 31.48 -22.45
C ARG A 245 13.75 31.68 -21.49
N HIS A 246 14.00 32.16 -20.26
CA HIS A 246 13.02 32.48 -19.21
C HIS A 246 12.37 31.30 -18.45
N VAL A 247 12.94 30.09 -18.51
CA VAL A 247 12.54 28.98 -17.63
C VAL A 247 13.58 28.82 -16.52
N GLU A 248 13.15 28.76 -15.25
CA GLU A 248 14.04 28.58 -14.10
C GLU A 248 14.93 27.34 -14.29
N SER A 249 16.23 27.52 -13.96
CA SER A 249 17.40 26.72 -14.39
C SER A 249 17.37 25.21 -14.12
N GLY A 250 16.33 24.64 -13.50
CA GLY A 250 16.20 23.21 -13.27
C GLY A 250 15.50 22.43 -14.41
N SER A 251 14.77 23.10 -15.30
CA SER A 251 13.86 22.43 -16.25
C SER A 251 14.06 22.84 -17.72
N ALA A 252 15.08 23.66 -18.02
CA ALA A 252 15.13 24.46 -19.24
C ALA A 252 15.90 23.85 -20.43
N ILE A 253 16.61 22.73 -20.24
CA ILE A 253 17.41 22.11 -21.31
C ILE A 253 16.65 20.89 -21.85
N ARG A 254 15.92 21.08 -22.96
CA ARG A 254 15.36 19.97 -23.72
C ARG A 254 16.34 19.61 -24.82
N VAL A 255 16.96 18.45 -24.72
CA VAL A 255 17.90 17.99 -25.74
C VAL A 255 17.12 17.33 -26.87
N ARG A 256 17.37 17.74 -28.11
CA ARG A 256 16.83 17.03 -29.28
C ARG A 256 18.00 16.70 -30.18
N VAL A 257 18.16 15.41 -30.44
CA VAL A 257 19.10 14.93 -31.46
C VAL A 257 18.49 15.30 -32.81
N TYR A 258 19.11 16.26 -33.49
CA TYR A 258 18.74 16.66 -34.85
C TYR A 258 19.84 16.19 -35.80
N HIS A 259 19.41 15.54 -36.89
CA HIS A 259 20.23 15.20 -38.05
C HIS A 259 20.43 16.43 -38.94
#